data_AF-A0A117M142-F1
#
_entry.id   AF-A0A117M142-F1
#
_cell.length_a   1.000
_cell.length_b   1.000
_cell.length_c   1.000
_cell.angle_alpha   90.00
_cell.angle_beta   90.00
_cell.angle_gamma   90.00
#
_symmetry.space_group_name_H-M   'P 1'
#
loop_
_entity.id
_entity.type
_entity.pdbx_description
1 polymer ?
#
loop_
_entity_poly.entity_id
_entity_poly.type
_entity_poly.pdbx_seq_one_letter_code
_entity_poly.pdbx_strand_id
1 'polypeptide(L)'
;MMNKLQTVLLITGCLLAVNAVSQETTVDEPDSAIYLNEVVVNAYQVNTRLHQVPGSISLLSGDEIQMGDGNSFSQTLHAMPGIYMHSGTYATSRIVIRGVGSRTPYNTNRIKSYLNDIPITSSDGISTPEDIDLTGIGRMEVIKGPASALYGSGLGGSLNLFTPESNRSSLNALLQQGSFHTMKAAAAGNYQKKNLRLWGNLSHLQSDGFRENNRYRRTSMLSSGTWQQPGFSLDYTLLLMDLNALIPSSIGKTLYDTNPKAAATNWKAVEGYKKYQRAIAGVTLANRLSEQWNNRLTLFGRWADSYERRPFNNLDDGNSGGGIRNKLSFHASQWDALLGIEWMNDTYRWQMDLDHALINKNRETRNHFNLFGMAYWRPSPRWNLSLGGAVNRV
;
A
#
# COMPACT_ATOMS: atom_id res chain seq x y z
N MET A 1 97.59 20.44 7.96
CA MET A 1 97.82 20.77 6.53
C MET A 1 96.77 20.00 5.74
N MET A 2 96.11 20.64 4.76
CA MET A 2 94.84 20.27 4.09
C MET A 2 93.53 20.66 4.83
N ASN A 3 93.14 21.91 4.54
CA ASN A 3 91.81 22.53 4.37
C ASN A 3 90.59 22.08 5.18
N LYS A 4 90.43 22.75 6.33
CA LYS A 4 89.22 22.84 7.17
C LYS A 4 88.01 23.52 6.51
N LEU A 5 88.02 23.79 5.19
CA LEU A 5 86.94 24.51 4.50
C LEU A 5 85.92 23.61 3.77
N GLN A 6 86.25 22.34 3.51
CA GLN A 6 85.35 21.41 2.81
C GLN A 6 84.51 20.54 3.76
N THR A 7 84.95 20.35 5.01
CA THR A 7 84.18 19.60 6.03
C THR A 7 83.11 20.45 6.70
N VAL A 8 83.25 21.79 6.67
CA VAL A 8 82.24 22.72 7.21
C VAL A 8 81.05 22.86 6.26
N LEU A 9 81.24 22.68 4.94
CA LEU A 9 80.13 22.79 3.97
C LEU A 9 79.18 21.57 3.94
N LEU A 10 79.60 20.41 4.44
CA LEU A 10 78.72 19.22 4.54
C LEU A 10 77.89 19.19 5.83
N ILE A 11 78.27 19.93 6.87
CA ILE A 11 77.56 19.94 8.16
C ILE A 11 76.52 21.08 8.20
N THR A 12 76.72 22.17 7.46
CA THR A 12 75.70 23.25 7.32
C THR A 12 74.58 22.91 6.33
N GLY A 13 74.77 21.91 5.47
CA GLY A 13 73.73 21.40 4.55
C GLY A 13 72.75 20.40 5.18
N CYS A 14 73.07 19.84 6.35
CA CYS A 14 72.24 18.81 7.02
C CYS A 14 71.41 19.34 8.19
N LEU A 15 71.58 20.60 8.58
CA LEU A 15 70.85 21.24 9.70
C LEU A 15 69.71 22.18 9.26
N LEU A 16 69.41 22.26 7.96
CA LEU A 16 68.27 23.02 7.42
C LEU A 16 67.13 22.14 6.88
N ALA A 17 67.16 20.82 7.12
CA ALA A 17 66.11 19.89 6.71
C ALA A 17 65.26 19.32 7.88
N VAL A 18 65.28 19.97 9.05
CA VAL A 18 64.52 19.54 10.24
C VAL A 18 63.48 20.59 10.62
N ASN A 19 62.58 20.90 9.68
CA ASN A 19 61.25 21.47 9.94
C ASN A 19 60.30 21.13 8.79
N ALA A 20 60.43 19.91 8.23
CA ALA A 20 59.28 19.26 7.62
C ALA A 20 58.45 18.69 8.78
N VAL A 21 57.70 19.59 9.42
CA VAL A 21 56.47 19.17 10.08
C VAL A 21 55.69 18.47 8.98
N SER A 22 55.58 17.16 9.07
CA SER A 22 54.53 16.42 8.39
C SER A 22 53.22 16.96 8.95
N GLN A 23 52.75 18.07 8.39
CA GLN A 23 51.33 18.23 8.22
C GLN A 23 50.97 17.08 7.31
N GLU A 24 50.52 15.97 7.91
CA GLU A 24 49.41 15.29 7.28
C GLU A 24 48.38 16.37 7.05
N THR A 25 48.39 16.92 5.83
CA THR A 25 47.18 17.44 5.26
C THR A 25 46.26 16.25 5.30
N THR A 26 45.48 16.13 6.39
CA THR A 26 44.17 15.55 6.32
C THR A 26 43.49 16.38 5.23
N VAL A 27 43.67 15.94 4.00
CA VAL A 27 42.67 16.11 2.98
C VAL A 27 41.46 15.53 3.68
N ASP A 28 40.64 16.40 4.28
CA ASP A 28 39.22 16.14 4.37
C ASP A 28 38.84 15.88 2.90
N GLU A 29 39.06 14.64 2.44
CA GLU A 29 38.16 14.08 1.45
C GLU A 29 36.81 14.37 2.08
N PRO A 30 35.99 15.25 1.46
CA PRO A 30 34.67 15.47 1.99
C PRO A 30 34.11 14.07 2.15
N ASP A 31 33.82 13.69 3.40
CA ASP A 31 33.19 12.43 3.72
C ASP A 31 32.21 12.20 2.59
N SER A 32 32.37 11.10 1.85
CA SER A 32 31.52 10.78 0.72
C SER A 32 30.18 10.35 1.31
N ALA A 33 29.56 11.31 2.00
CA ALA A 33 28.23 11.33 2.50
C ALA A 33 27.38 11.20 1.26
N ILE A 34 27.05 9.95 0.97
CA ILE A 34 25.99 9.61 0.05
C ILE A 34 24.75 10.21 0.69
N TYR A 35 24.38 11.41 0.25
CA TYR A 35 23.12 12.03 0.62
C TYR A 35 22.01 11.17 0.02
N LEU A 36 21.49 10.26 0.84
CA LEU A 36 20.33 9.45 0.49
C LEU A 36 19.15 10.38 0.21
N ASN A 37 18.46 10.12 -0.90
CA ASN A 37 17.26 10.87 -1.22
C ASN A 37 16.24 10.74 -0.09
N GLU A 38 15.64 11.86 0.29
CA GLU A 38 14.70 11.90 1.39
C GLU A 38 13.42 11.12 1.06
N VAL A 39 13.01 10.28 1.99
CA VAL A 39 11.78 9.51 1.89
C VAL A 39 10.61 10.35 2.41
N VAL A 40 9.75 10.79 1.49
CA VAL A 40 8.50 11.50 1.79
C VAL A 40 7.36 10.50 1.92
N VAL A 41 6.64 10.58 3.04
CA VAL A 41 5.43 9.76 3.27
C VAL A 41 4.20 10.63 3.41
N ASN A 42 3.04 10.08 3.05
CA ASN A 42 1.72 10.69 3.29
C ASN A 42 1.06 10.11 4.56
N ALA A 43 1.85 9.52 5.45
CA ALA A 43 1.40 8.70 6.57
C ALA A 43 0.62 9.45 7.68
N TYR A 44 0.36 10.75 7.54
CA TYR A 44 -0.72 11.42 8.29
C TYR A 44 -1.40 12.48 7.43
N GLN A 45 -1.59 12.18 6.14
CA GLN A 45 -2.28 13.08 5.22
C GLN A 45 -1.58 14.43 5.00
N VAL A 46 -0.33 14.55 5.43
CA VAL A 46 0.61 15.66 5.17
C VAL A 46 1.91 15.03 4.65
N ASN A 47 2.43 15.55 3.54
CA ASN A 47 3.70 15.10 3.00
C ASN A 47 4.83 15.60 3.91
N THR A 48 5.46 14.70 4.63
CA THR A 48 6.61 15.04 5.48
C THR A 48 7.67 13.94 5.41
N ARG A 49 8.89 14.28 5.83
CA ARG A 49 10.02 13.34 5.82
C ARG A 49 9.77 12.26 6.84
N LEU A 50 10.00 11.00 6.50
CA LEU A 50 9.72 9.86 7.38
C LEU A 50 10.28 10.03 8.81
N HIS A 51 11.51 10.55 8.95
CA HIS A 51 12.14 10.77 10.26
C HIS A 51 11.53 11.92 11.08
N GLN A 52 10.72 12.78 10.46
CA GLN A 52 10.02 13.89 11.11
C GLN A 52 8.59 13.54 11.50
N VAL A 53 8.10 12.36 11.09
CA VAL A 53 6.73 11.94 11.33
C VAL A 53 6.60 11.41 12.77
N PRO A 54 5.72 11.98 13.61
CA PRO A 54 5.47 11.46 14.94
C PRO A 54 4.56 10.23 14.88
N GLY A 55 5.09 9.04 15.09
CA GLY A 55 4.30 7.83 15.28
C GLY A 55 4.90 6.57 14.65
N SER A 56 4.14 5.48 14.66
CA SER A 56 4.64 4.19 14.17
C SER A 56 4.18 3.93 12.75
N ILE A 57 5.08 4.19 11.81
CA ILE A 57 4.85 4.01 10.38
C ILE A 57 5.84 2.98 9.84
N SER A 58 5.34 2.13 8.96
CA SER A 58 6.20 1.34 8.09
C SER A 58 5.95 1.72 6.65
N LEU A 59 7.01 1.64 5.85
CA LEU A 59 7.01 1.97 4.45
C LEU A 59 7.69 0.83 3.71
N LEU A 60 7.12 0.44 2.58
CA LEU A 60 7.83 -0.28 1.54
C LEU A 60 7.76 0.51 0.23
N SER A 61 8.92 0.72 -0.38
CA SER A 61 9.07 1.23 -1.74
C SER A 61 8.66 0.19 -2.78
N GLY A 62 8.41 0.62 -4.02
CA GLY A 62 8.09 -0.27 -5.12
C GLY A 62 9.18 -1.31 -5.38
N ASP A 63 10.45 -0.93 -5.24
CA ASP A 63 11.59 -1.83 -5.42
C ASP A 63 11.60 -2.93 -4.34
N GLU A 64 11.39 -2.56 -3.07
CA GLU A 64 11.28 -3.54 -1.96
C GLU A 64 10.07 -4.47 -2.12
N ILE A 65 8.95 -3.96 -2.61
CA ILE A 65 7.76 -4.78 -2.90
C ILE A 65 8.06 -5.81 -4.00
N GLN A 66 8.86 -5.44 -5.00
CA GLN A 66 9.24 -6.31 -6.11
C GLN A 66 10.33 -7.33 -5.78
N MET A 67 11.04 -7.20 -4.65
CA MET A 67 12.04 -8.19 -4.21
C MET A 67 11.43 -9.54 -3.80
N GLY A 68 10.13 -9.58 -3.48
CA GLY A 68 9.40 -10.80 -3.13
C GLY A 68 9.05 -11.67 -4.34
N ASP A 69 8.18 -12.67 -4.14
CA ASP A 69 7.69 -13.53 -5.22
C ASP A 69 6.79 -12.83 -6.25
N GLY A 70 6.46 -11.56 -6.02
CA GLY A 70 5.61 -10.72 -6.88
C GLY A 70 4.12 -11.10 -6.89
N ASN A 71 3.70 -12.09 -6.09
CA ASN A 71 2.35 -12.67 -6.10
C ASN A 71 1.67 -12.65 -4.73
N SER A 72 2.44 -12.90 -3.67
CA SER A 72 1.95 -13.07 -2.31
C SER A 72 2.01 -11.77 -1.54
N PHE A 73 0.85 -11.11 -1.39
CA PHE A 73 0.70 -9.94 -0.53
C PHE A 73 1.16 -10.22 0.91
N SER A 74 1.05 -11.47 1.37
CA SER A 74 1.45 -11.87 2.71
C SER A 74 2.95 -11.78 2.96
N GLN A 75 3.76 -12.23 1.99
CA GLN A 75 5.23 -12.14 2.09
C GLN A 75 5.68 -10.68 2.14
N THR A 76 5.10 -9.83 1.29
CA THR A 76 5.36 -8.38 1.28
C THR A 76 5.05 -7.76 2.63
N LEU A 77 3.90 -8.07 3.23
CA LEU A 77 3.53 -7.50 4.53
C LEU A 77 4.36 -8.03 5.70
N HIS A 78 4.85 -9.27 5.65
CA HIS A 78 5.67 -9.85 6.70
C HIS A 78 7.05 -9.19 6.84
N ALA A 79 7.51 -8.48 5.81
CA ALA A 79 8.73 -7.66 5.87
C ALA A 79 8.60 -6.47 6.85
N MET A 80 7.38 -6.06 7.19
CA MET A 80 7.14 -4.92 8.08
C MET A 80 6.91 -5.37 9.55
N PRO A 81 7.74 -4.90 10.51
CA PRO A 81 7.62 -5.31 11.91
C PRO A 81 6.24 -5.04 12.53
N GLY A 82 5.67 -6.03 13.22
CA GLY A 82 4.37 -5.90 13.90
C GLY A 82 3.16 -5.94 12.97
N ILE A 83 3.37 -6.26 11.69
CA ILE A 83 2.33 -6.53 10.70
C ILE A 83 2.45 -8.00 10.29
N TYR A 84 1.33 -8.70 10.29
CA TYR A 84 1.28 -10.09 9.86
C TYR A 84 0.02 -10.35 9.06
N MET A 85 0.16 -11.00 7.91
CA MET A 85 -0.97 -11.45 7.12
C MET A 85 -1.10 -12.97 7.23
N HIS A 86 -2.22 -13.45 7.76
CA HIS A 86 -2.55 -14.86 7.64
C HIS A 86 -3.15 -15.09 6.27
N SER A 87 -2.62 -16.04 5.51
CA SER A 87 -3.14 -16.45 4.22
C SER A 87 -3.39 -17.96 4.25
N GLY A 88 -4.62 -18.37 3.97
CA GLY A 88 -4.96 -19.77 3.71
C GLY A 88 -4.88 -20.10 2.22
N THR A 89 -5.20 -19.12 1.37
CA THR A 89 -5.08 -19.13 -0.09
C THR A 89 -4.82 -17.69 -0.57
N TYR A 90 -4.59 -17.49 -1.88
CA TYR A 90 -4.50 -16.14 -2.45
C TYR A 90 -5.77 -15.30 -2.28
N ALA A 91 -6.95 -15.93 -2.20
CA ALA A 91 -8.25 -15.26 -2.06
C ALA A 91 -8.83 -15.32 -0.64
N THR A 92 -8.12 -15.92 0.32
CA THR A 92 -8.59 -16.07 1.70
C THR A 92 -7.49 -15.67 2.65
N SER A 93 -7.61 -14.44 3.15
CA SER A 93 -6.56 -13.82 3.92
C SER A 93 -7.09 -12.85 4.98
N ARG A 94 -6.23 -12.49 5.93
CA ARG A 94 -6.50 -11.40 6.87
C ARG A 94 -5.20 -10.75 7.32
N ILE A 95 -5.22 -9.43 7.40
CA ILE A 95 -4.12 -8.64 7.95
C ILE A 95 -4.35 -8.42 9.44
N VAL A 96 -3.27 -8.53 10.21
CA VAL A 96 -3.21 -8.31 11.65
C VAL A 96 -2.09 -7.31 11.92
N ILE A 97 -2.42 -6.21 12.60
CA ILE A 97 -1.44 -5.20 13.02
C ILE A 97 -1.45 -5.15 14.54
N ARG A 98 -0.32 -5.49 15.16
CA ARG A 98 -0.17 -5.53 16.63
C ARG A 98 -1.30 -6.31 17.34
N GLY A 99 -1.72 -7.44 16.75
CA GLY A 99 -2.79 -8.30 17.26
C GLY A 99 -4.22 -7.89 16.88
N VAL A 100 -4.44 -6.66 16.41
CA VAL A 100 -5.76 -6.19 15.95
C VAL A 100 -6.10 -6.81 14.60
N GLY A 101 -7.29 -7.42 14.49
CA GLY A 101 -7.74 -8.16 13.30
C GLY A 101 -7.66 -9.69 13.46
N SER A 102 -6.97 -10.20 14.48
CA SER A 102 -6.77 -11.63 14.74
C SER A 102 -8.05 -12.45 14.95
N ARG A 103 -9.15 -11.80 15.36
CA ARG A 103 -10.45 -12.46 15.56
C ARG A 103 -11.37 -12.41 14.34
N THR A 104 -10.98 -11.71 13.28
CA THR A 104 -11.77 -11.66 12.04
C THR A 104 -11.48 -12.92 11.22
N PRO A 105 -12.50 -13.72 10.89
CA PRO A 105 -12.32 -14.86 10.01
C PRO A 105 -12.30 -14.41 8.55
N TYR A 106 -11.38 -15.00 7.77
CA TYR A 106 -11.35 -14.97 6.29
C TYR A 106 -11.25 -13.61 5.57
N ASN A 107 -11.27 -12.48 6.29
CA ASN A 107 -11.18 -11.13 5.74
C ASN A 107 -10.35 -10.21 6.65
N THR A 108 -9.86 -9.10 6.09
CA THR A 108 -9.27 -8.01 6.87
C THR A 108 -10.37 -7.07 7.36
N ASN A 109 -10.41 -6.81 8.67
CA ASN A 109 -11.32 -5.84 9.31
C ASN A 109 -10.56 -5.12 10.44
N ARG A 110 -11.04 -3.94 10.83
CA ARG A 110 -10.43 -2.99 11.79
C ARG A 110 -9.11 -2.38 11.31
N ILE A 111 -8.81 -2.52 10.02
CA ILE A 111 -7.70 -1.89 9.32
C ILE A 111 -8.29 -1.22 8.09
N LYS A 112 -8.11 0.10 8.00
CA LYS A 112 -8.57 0.88 6.86
C LYS A 112 -7.54 0.81 5.74
N SER A 113 -7.98 0.73 4.50
CA SER A 113 -7.09 0.64 3.36
C SER A 113 -7.50 1.59 2.26
N TYR A 114 -6.52 2.18 1.59
CA TYR A 114 -6.71 3.18 0.54
C TYR A 114 -5.81 2.89 -0.66
N LEU A 115 -6.27 3.22 -1.86
CA LEU A 115 -5.49 3.23 -3.09
C LEU A 115 -5.56 4.64 -3.69
N ASN A 116 -4.43 5.35 -3.75
CA ASN A 116 -4.37 6.74 -4.23
C ASN A 116 -5.45 7.65 -3.58
N ASP A 117 -5.57 7.59 -2.25
CA ASP A 117 -6.61 8.26 -1.44
C ASP A 117 -8.06 7.75 -1.59
N ILE A 118 -8.33 6.79 -2.48
CA ILE A 118 -9.65 6.16 -2.64
C ILE A 118 -9.81 5.04 -1.61
N PRO A 119 -10.85 5.05 -0.75
CA PRO A 119 -11.04 3.99 0.23
C PRO A 119 -11.36 2.67 -0.46
N ILE A 120 -10.51 1.67 -0.26
CA ILE A 120 -10.80 0.29 -0.67
C ILE A 120 -11.53 -0.49 0.43
N THR A 121 -11.51 0.03 1.67
CA THR A 121 -12.35 -0.49 2.75
C THR A 121 -13.81 -0.14 2.53
N SER A 122 -14.67 -1.14 2.49
CA SER A 122 -16.11 -0.94 2.36
C SER A 122 -16.75 -0.44 3.67
N SER A 123 -17.99 0.07 3.62
CA SER A 123 -18.64 0.70 4.80
C SER A 123 -18.94 -0.27 5.93
N ASP A 124 -18.94 -1.57 5.66
CA ASP A 124 -18.94 -2.64 6.67
C ASP A 124 -17.59 -2.87 7.37
N GLY A 125 -16.55 -2.14 6.97
CA GLY A 125 -15.21 -2.21 7.57
C GLY A 125 -14.32 -3.31 7.00
N ILE A 126 -14.74 -3.99 5.93
CA ILE A 126 -13.95 -5.04 5.27
C ILE A 126 -13.00 -4.41 4.26
N SER A 127 -11.73 -4.86 4.28
CA SER A 127 -10.69 -4.45 3.33
C SER A 127 -10.15 -5.69 2.60
N THR A 128 -9.92 -5.59 1.29
CA THR A 128 -9.24 -6.62 0.50
C THR A 128 -8.11 -6.01 -0.35
N PRO A 129 -7.07 -5.42 0.28
CA PRO A 129 -5.92 -4.86 -0.45
C PRO A 129 -5.19 -5.87 -1.33
N GLU A 130 -5.28 -7.17 -1.02
CA GLU A 130 -4.72 -8.26 -1.81
C GLU A 130 -5.31 -8.42 -3.22
N ASP A 131 -6.42 -7.76 -3.51
CA ASP A 131 -7.02 -7.68 -4.84
C ASP A 131 -6.12 -6.92 -5.83
N ILE A 132 -5.29 -6.00 -5.32
CA ILE A 132 -4.39 -5.19 -6.14
C ILE A 132 -3.12 -6.00 -6.43
N ASP A 133 -2.79 -6.14 -7.71
CA ASP A 133 -1.53 -6.79 -8.10
C ASP A 133 -0.33 -6.01 -7.58
N LEU A 134 0.67 -6.73 -7.03
CA LEU A 134 1.87 -6.10 -6.46
C LEU A 134 2.66 -5.29 -7.51
N THR A 135 2.61 -5.65 -8.79
CA THR A 135 3.23 -4.85 -9.87
C THR A 135 2.54 -3.50 -10.07
N GLY A 136 1.34 -3.33 -9.53
CA GLY A 136 0.59 -2.09 -9.51
C GLY A 136 0.80 -1.22 -8.26
N ILE A 137 1.69 -1.60 -7.36
CA ILE A 137 1.97 -0.86 -6.13
C ILE A 137 3.39 -0.27 -6.22
N GLY A 138 3.48 1.05 -6.32
CA GLY A 138 4.74 1.79 -6.31
C GLY A 138 5.21 2.17 -4.92
N ARG A 139 4.30 2.22 -3.94
CA ARG A 139 4.62 2.49 -2.54
C ARG A 139 3.50 1.97 -1.64
N MET A 140 3.88 1.42 -0.48
CA MET A 140 2.97 0.98 0.56
C MET A 140 3.34 1.64 1.88
N GLU A 141 2.40 2.38 2.48
CA GLU A 141 2.57 3.04 3.76
C GLU A 141 1.58 2.46 4.78
N VAL A 142 2.08 2.00 5.92
CA VAL A 142 1.25 1.48 7.01
C VAL A 142 1.41 2.32 8.25
N ILE A 143 0.31 2.92 8.70
CA ILE A 143 0.21 3.62 9.97
C ILE A 143 -0.34 2.64 10.99
N LYS A 144 0.40 2.37 12.06
CA LYS A 144 0.05 1.31 13.02
C LYS A 144 -0.68 1.88 14.23
N GLY A 145 -1.79 1.26 14.58
CA GLY A 145 -2.54 1.55 15.80
C GLY A 145 -3.27 2.90 15.79
N PRO A 146 -3.60 3.46 16.97
CA PRO A 146 -4.54 4.57 17.12
C PRO A 146 -4.15 5.86 16.39
N ALA A 147 -2.87 6.04 16.04
CA ALA A 147 -2.42 7.21 15.28
C ALA A 147 -3.08 7.29 13.89
N SER A 148 -3.61 6.19 13.35
CA SER A 148 -4.38 6.19 12.10
C SER A 148 -5.80 6.75 12.23
N ALA A 149 -6.17 7.37 13.37
CA ALA A 149 -7.52 7.91 13.60
C ALA A 149 -8.01 8.85 12.48
N LEU A 150 -7.10 9.55 11.78
CA LEU A 150 -7.41 10.40 10.62
C LEU A 150 -8.02 9.65 9.44
N TYR A 151 -7.84 8.34 9.36
CA TYR A 151 -8.42 7.45 8.36
C TYR A 151 -9.75 6.84 8.83
N GLY A 152 -10.30 7.34 9.93
CA GLY A 152 -11.56 6.89 10.51
C GLY A 152 -11.41 5.69 11.44
N SER A 153 -12.49 4.95 11.63
CA SER A 153 -12.54 3.79 12.54
C SER A 153 -11.70 2.60 12.02
N GLY A 154 -10.43 2.56 12.41
CA GLY A 154 -9.46 1.51 12.06
C GLY A 154 -8.49 1.25 13.21
N LEU A 155 -8.93 0.57 14.27
CA LEU A 155 -8.17 0.35 15.50
C LEU A 155 -6.77 -0.25 15.29
N GLY A 156 -6.59 -1.07 14.24
CA GLY A 156 -5.31 -1.70 13.92
C GLY A 156 -4.36 -0.77 13.20
N GLY A 157 -4.86 0.27 12.54
CA GLY A 157 -4.08 1.11 11.65
C GLY A 157 -4.76 1.36 10.31
N SER A 158 -3.97 1.91 9.39
CA SER A 158 -4.34 2.01 7.98
C SER A 158 -3.21 1.57 7.05
N LEU A 159 -3.58 0.99 5.91
CA LEU A 159 -2.71 0.57 4.81
C LEU A 159 -2.99 1.42 3.57
N ASN A 160 -2.04 2.27 3.21
CA ASN A 160 -2.15 3.19 2.08
C ASN A 160 -1.29 2.71 0.94
N LEU A 161 -1.91 2.47 -0.20
CA LEU A 161 -1.30 1.97 -1.43
C LEU A 161 -1.25 3.11 -2.44
N PHE A 162 -0.10 3.26 -3.09
CA PHE A 162 0.10 4.24 -4.14
C PHE A 162 0.55 3.53 -5.41
N THR A 163 -0.02 3.93 -6.54
CA THR A 163 0.44 3.47 -7.85
C THR A 163 1.85 3.97 -8.14
N PRO A 164 2.63 3.27 -8.98
CA PRO A 164 3.92 3.76 -9.45
C PRO A 164 3.80 5.16 -10.07
N GLU A 165 4.75 6.01 -9.72
CA GLU A 165 4.97 7.30 -10.38
C GLU A 165 6.33 7.26 -11.06
N SER A 166 6.39 7.62 -12.33
CA SER A 166 7.66 7.74 -13.05
C SER A 166 7.71 9.02 -13.87
N ASN A 167 8.90 9.63 -13.89
CA ASN A 167 9.21 10.79 -14.71
C ASN A 167 9.83 10.38 -16.07
N ARG A 168 9.66 9.11 -16.48
CA ARG A 168 10.14 8.60 -17.76
C ARG A 168 9.13 7.65 -18.36
N SER A 169 8.85 7.84 -19.65
CA SER A 169 8.10 6.87 -20.43
C SER A 169 8.86 5.54 -20.46
N SER A 170 8.17 4.45 -20.15
CA SER A 170 8.75 3.12 -20.04
C SER A 170 7.68 2.06 -20.31
N LEU A 171 8.13 0.89 -20.74
CA LEU A 171 7.29 -0.28 -20.89
C LEU A 171 8.05 -1.47 -20.30
N ASN A 172 7.38 -2.22 -19.43
CA ASN A 172 7.91 -3.39 -18.76
C ASN A 172 6.97 -4.56 -19.01
N ALA A 173 7.54 -5.75 -19.21
CA ALA A 173 6.81 -7.00 -19.29
C ALA A 173 7.40 -7.97 -18.26
N LEU A 174 6.54 -8.75 -17.62
CA LEU A 174 6.88 -9.78 -16.66
C LEU A 174 6.24 -11.08 -17.10
N LEU A 175 7.07 -12.13 -17.17
CA LEU A 175 6.62 -13.51 -17.27
C LEU A 175 7.24 -14.28 -16.12
N GLN A 176 6.42 -15.03 -15.38
CA GLN A 176 6.85 -15.82 -14.25
C GLN A 176 6.24 -17.21 -14.34
N GLN A 177 7.05 -18.22 -13.98
CA GLN A 177 6.62 -19.59 -13.78
C GLN A 177 7.11 -20.05 -12.41
N GLY A 178 6.28 -20.80 -11.69
CA GLY A 178 6.61 -21.31 -10.37
C GLY A 178 5.92 -22.64 -10.06
N SER A 179 6.16 -23.16 -8.86
CA SER A 179 5.52 -24.38 -8.36
C SER A 179 4.00 -24.30 -8.43
N PHE A 180 3.34 -25.47 -8.39
CA PHE A 180 1.87 -25.59 -8.46
C PHE A 180 1.28 -25.02 -9.75
N HIS A 181 1.98 -25.22 -10.88
CA HIS A 181 1.64 -24.67 -12.20
C HIS A 181 1.33 -23.16 -12.14
N THR A 182 2.04 -22.44 -11.27
CA THR A 182 1.85 -21.00 -11.13
C THR A 182 2.44 -20.31 -12.35
N MET A 183 1.64 -19.51 -13.04
CA MET A 183 2.09 -18.67 -14.14
C MET A 183 1.55 -17.26 -13.98
N LYS A 184 2.40 -16.26 -14.19
CA LYS A 184 2.01 -14.86 -14.24
C LYS A 184 2.51 -14.22 -15.52
N ALA A 185 1.64 -13.45 -16.16
CA ALA A 185 2.00 -12.53 -17.21
C ALA A 185 1.52 -11.14 -16.81
N ALA A 186 2.39 -10.14 -16.92
CA ALA A 186 2.01 -8.76 -16.70
C ALA A 186 2.73 -7.82 -17.67
N ALA A 187 2.07 -6.72 -18.00
CA ALA A 187 2.65 -5.61 -18.75
C ALA A 187 2.31 -4.31 -18.02
N ALA A 188 3.31 -3.47 -17.81
CA ALA A 188 3.15 -2.16 -17.18
C ALA A 188 3.83 -1.09 -18.03
N GLY A 189 3.23 0.10 -18.09
CA GLY A 189 3.81 1.20 -18.84
C GLY A 189 3.59 2.53 -18.15
N ASN A 190 4.54 3.43 -18.33
CA ASN A 190 4.43 4.84 -18.00
C ASN A 190 4.47 5.65 -19.29
N TYR A 191 3.68 6.70 -19.35
CA TYR A 191 3.74 7.69 -20.41
C TYR A 191 3.78 9.09 -19.80
N GLN A 192 4.78 9.87 -20.21
CA GLN A 192 4.87 11.27 -19.81
C GLN A 192 5.00 12.16 -21.04
N LYS A 193 4.19 13.23 -21.07
CA LYS A 193 4.31 14.31 -22.03
C LYS A 193 3.86 15.62 -21.42
N LYS A 194 4.76 16.61 -21.38
CA LYS A 194 4.50 17.94 -20.80
C LYS A 194 3.93 17.82 -19.37
N ASN A 195 2.66 18.16 -19.23
CA ASN A 195 1.90 18.20 -17.98
C ASN A 195 1.02 16.97 -17.77
N LEU A 196 1.10 15.96 -18.64
CA LEU A 196 0.37 14.71 -18.51
C LEU A 196 1.33 13.58 -18.11
N ARG A 197 0.98 12.85 -17.06
CA ARG A 197 1.61 11.60 -16.62
C ARG A 197 0.55 10.52 -16.54
N LEU A 198 0.79 9.38 -17.17
CA LEU A 198 -0.08 8.22 -17.15
C LEU A 198 0.73 6.99 -16.75
N TRP A 199 0.13 6.11 -15.99
CA TRP A 199 0.63 4.78 -15.69
C TRP A 199 -0.49 3.76 -15.82
N GLY A 200 -0.14 2.55 -16.24
CA GLY A 200 -1.08 1.44 -16.29
C GLY A 200 -0.38 0.10 -16.24
N ASN A 201 -1.09 -0.89 -15.73
CA ASN A 201 -0.71 -2.28 -15.67
C ASN A 201 -1.89 -3.18 -16.05
N LEU A 202 -1.58 -4.26 -16.76
CA LEU A 202 -2.44 -5.41 -16.97
C LEU A 202 -1.70 -6.63 -16.44
N SER A 203 -2.36 -7.44 -15.61
CA SER A 203 -1.80 -8.65 -15.05
C SER A 203 -2.78 -9.81 -15.11
N HIS A 204 -2.25 -11.00 -15.40
CA HIS A 204 -2.92 -12.27 -15.30
C HIS A 204 -2.08 -13.22 -14.44
N LEU A 205 -2.66 -13.77 -13.38
CA LEU A 205 -2.05 -14.76 -12.49
C LEU A 205 -2.93 -16.00 -12.46
N GLN A 206 -2.34 -17.17 -12.70
CA GLN A 206 -2.97 -18.47 -12.51
C GLN A 206 -2.10 -19.38 -11.63
N SER A 207 -2.72 -20.25 -10.84
CA SER A 207 -2.05 -21.25 -10.02
C SER A 207 -3.02 -22.39 -9.68
N ASP A 208 -2.55 -23.64 -9.65
CA ASP A 208 -3.35 -24.76 -9.11
C ASP A 208 -3.38 -24.74 -7.57
N GLY A 209 -2.43 -24.04 -6.96
CA GLY A 209 -2.27 -23.99 -5.50
C GLY A 209 -1.69 -25.28 -4.90
N PHE A 210 -1.25 -25.19 -3.65
CA PHE A 210 -0.62 -26.32 -2.94
C PHE A 210 -1.60 -27.47 -2.61
N ARG A 211 -2.87 -27.13 -2.34
CA ARG A 211 -3.91 -28.06 -1.90
C ARG A 211 -4.86 -28.41 -3.04
N GLU A 212 -5.54 -29.54 -2.92
CA GLU A 212 -6.71 -29.86 -3.72
C GLU A 212 -7.77 -28.75 -3.61
N ASN A 213 -8.60 -28.56 -4.64
CA ASN A 213 -9.62 -27.51 -4.67
C ASN A 213 -9.08 -26.09 -4.34
N ASN A 214 -7.88 -25.75 -4.83
CA ASN A 214 -7.22 -24.46 -4.55
C ASN A 214 -6.78 -23.68 -5.80
N ARG A 215 -7.34 -24.02 -6.97
CA ARG A 215 -7.04 -23.34 -8.23
C ARG A 215 -7.44 -21.86 -8.14
N TYR A 216 -6.57 -20.97 -8.57
CA TYR A 216 -6.72 -19.53 -8.51
C TYR A 216 -6.44 -18.91 -9.89
N ARG A 217 -7.28 -17.96 -10.29
CA ARG A 217 -7.10 -17.15 -11.50
C ARG A 217 -7.53 -15.72 -11.21
N ARG A 218 -6.65 -14.76 -11.44
CA ARG A 218 -6.96 -13.32 -11.38
C ARG A 218 -6.48 -12.64 -12.66
N THR A 219 -7.36 -11.87 -13.26
CA THR A 219 -7.00 -10.87 -14.27
C THR A 219 -7.33 -9.49 -13.72
N SER A 220 -6.37 -8.58 -13.73
CA SER A 220 -6.58 -7.23 -13.22
C SER A 220 -5.94 -6.19 -14.13
N MET A 221 -6.61 -5.06 -14.27
CA MET A 221 -6.07 -3.84 -14.86
C MET A 221 -6.09 -2.75 -13.81
N LEU A 222 -4.97 -2.06 -13.62
CA LEU A 222 -4.89 -0.87 -12.79
C LEU A 222 -4.28 0.26 -13.62
N SER A 223 -4.89 1.44 -13.59
CA SER A 223 -4.36 2.63 -14.25
C SER A 223 -4.57 3.87 -13.40
N SER A 224 -3.61 4.78 -13.47
CA SER A 224 -3.66 6.08 -12.84
C SER A 224 -3.05 7.13 -13.76
N GLY A 225 -3.41 8.38 -13.53
CA GLY A 225 -2.76 9.47 -14.24
C GLY A 225 -2.99 10.81 -13.58
N THR A 226 -2.09 11.74 -13.86
CA THR A 226 -2.13 13.12 -13.39
C THR A 226 -2.03 14.04 -14.59
N TRP A 227 -2.97 14.96 -14.68
CA TRP A 227 -2.94 16.08 -15.60
C TRP A 227 -2.74 17.37 -14.82
N GLN A 228 -1.55 17.95 -14.92
CA GLN A 228 -1.15 19.17 -14.23
C GLN A 228 -1.56 20.40 -15.04
N GLN A 229 -2.06 21.44 -14.39
CA GLN A 229 -2.33 22.74 -14.97
C GLN A 229 -1.77 23.84 -14.04
N PRO A 230 -1.64 25.09 -14.52
CA PRO A 230 -1.37 26.21 -13.63
C PRO A 230 -2.46 26.32 -12.56
N GLY A 231 -2.09 26.12 -11.30
CA GLY A 231 -2.99 26.26 -10.14
C GLY A 231 -3.76 25.00 -9.71
N PHE A 232 -3.85 23.97 -10.55
CA PHE A 232 -4.52 22.70 -10.19
C PHE A 232 -3.95 21.47 -10.90
N SER A 233 -4.24 20.29 -10.39
CA SER A 233 -4.06 19.01 -11.08
C SER A 233 -5.32 18.17 -10.98
N LEU A 234 -5.53 17.35 -12.01
CA LEU A 234 -6.55 16.32 -12.03
C LEU A 234 -5.88 14.96 -12.02
N ASP A 235 -6.15 14.17 -10.98
CA ASP A 235 -5.69 12.79 -10.88
C ASP A 235 -6.85 11.84 -11.16
N TYR A 236 -6.60 10.69 -11.78
CA TYR A 236 -7.57 9.60 -11.83
C TYR A 236 -6.93 8.28 -11.37
N THR A 237 -7.78 7.35 -10.95
CA THR A 237 -7.39 5.95 -10.68
C THR A 237 -8.54 5.04 -11.10
N LEU A 238 -8.22 3.96 -11.79
CA LEU A 238 -9.14 2.93 -12.26
C LEU A 238 -8.55 1.55 -11.99
N LEU A 239 -9.25 0.74 -11.21
CA LEU A 239 -9.00 -0.69 -11.00
C LEU A 239 -10.17 -1.48 -11.57
N LEU A 240 -9.86 -2.47 -12.41
CA LEU A 240 -10.79 -3.48 -12.89
C LEU A 240 -10.21 -4.85 -12.59
N MET A 241 -11.02 -5.77 -12.08
CA MET A 241 -10.56 -7.11 -11.72
C MET A 241 -11.64 -8.16 -11.98
N ASP A 242 -11.20 -9.31 -12.47
CA ASP A 242 -11.93 -10.57 -12.54
C ASP A 242 -11.14 -11.64 -11.78
N LEU A 243 -11.79 -12.34 -10.86
CA LEU A 243 -11.17 -13.37 -10.04
C LEU A 243 -12.05 -14.62 -9.96
N ASN A 244 -11.40 -15.78 -10.04
CA ASN A 244 -11.97 -17.08 -9.75
C ASN A 244 -11.01 -17.89 -8.88
N ALA A 245 -11.46 -18.32 -7.70
CA ALA A 245 -10.67 -19.04 -6.73
C ALA A 245 -11.47 -20.21 -6.14
N LEU A 246 -10.94 -21.43 -6.23
CA LEU A 246 -11.47 -22.58 -5.50
C LEU A 246 -11.11 -22.47 -4.01
N ILE A 247 -11.94 -23.07 -3.15
CA ILE A 247 -11.84 -22.96 -1.70
C ILE A 247 -11.55 -24.35 -1.10
N PRO A 248 -10.31 -24.63 -0.66
CA PRO A 248 -9.95 -25.92 -0.08
C PRO A 248 -10.53 -26.14 1.33
N SER A 249 -10.82 -25.04 2.04
CA SER A 249 -11.31 -25.01 3.41
C SER A 249 -10.39 -25.68 4.45
N SER A 250 -10.76 -25.62 5.73
CA SER A 250 -9.98 -26.17 6.84
C SER A 250 -10.10 -27.70 6.93
N ILE A 251 -9.03 -28.36 7.38
CA ILE A 251 -8.98 -29.82 7.63
C ILE A 251 -8.60 -30.08 9.08
N GLY A 252 -9.06 -31.22 9.63
CA GLY A 252 -8.70 -31.64 10.98
C GLY A 252 -7.23 -32.04 11.10
N LYS A 253 -6.71 -32.06 12.33
CA LYS A 253 -5.30 -32.34 12.66
C LYS A 253 -4.78 -33.64 12.02
N THR A 254 -5.54 -34.73 12.13
CA THR A 254 -5.14 -36.03 11.56
C THR A 254 -4.94 -35.97 10.05
N LEU A 255 -5.86 -35.34 9.32
CA LEU A 255 -5.76 -35.22 7.87
C LEU A 255 -4.63 -34.25 7.45
N TYR A 256 -4.39 -33.20 8.24
CA TYR A 256 -3.25 -32.33 8.03
C TYR A 256 -1.92 -33.07 8.15
N ASP A 257 -1.77 -33.95 9.15
CA ASP A 257 -0.53 -34.70 9.37
C ASP A 257 -0.30 -35.78 8.30
N THR A 258 -1.36 -36.44 7.83
CA THR A 258 -1.25 -37.55 6.86
C THR A 258 -1.33 -37.13 5.40
N ASN A 259 -2.11 -36.09 5.09
CA ASN A 259 -2.27 -35.54 3.75
C ASN A 259 -2.53 -34.03 3.79
N PRO A 260 -1.49 -33.20 4.00
CA PRO A 260 -1.63 -31.74 4.10
C PRO A 260 -2.13 -31.09 2.80
N LYS A 261 -2.08 -31.80 1.67
CA LYS A 261 -2.61 -31.33 0.38
C LYS A 261 -4.11 -31.53 0.24
N ALA A 262 -4.75 -32.35 1.07
CA ALA A 262 -6.19 -32.63 0.97
C ALA A 262 -7.03 -31.36 1.14
N ALA A 263 -8.14 -31.26 0.42
CA ALA A 263 -9.22 -30.32 0.72
C ALA A 263 -10.19 -30.92 1.74
N ALA A 264 -11.01 -30.07 2.38
CA ALA A 264 -12.14 -30.55 3.17
C ALA A 264 -13.10 -31.35 2.27
N THR A 265 -13.53 -32.53 2.71
CA THR A 265 -14.30 -33.48 1.89
C THR A 265 -15.57 -32.86 1.29
N ASN A 266 -16.32 -32.10 2.09
CA ASN A 266 -17.54 -31.45 1.64
C ASN A 266 -17.29 -30.30 0.63
N TRP A 267 -16.19 -29.55 0.79
CA TRP A 267 -15.78 -28.51 -0.15
C TRP A 267 -15.27 -29.08 -1.47
N LYS A 268 -14.49 -30.16 -1.39
CA LYS A 268 -13.99 -30.90 -2.57
C LYS A 268 -15.14 -31.50 -3.38
N ALA A 269 -16.14 -32.09 -2.71
CA ALA A 269 -17.26 -32.75 -3.36
C ALA A 269 -18.11 -31.82 -4.25
N VAL A 270 -18.18 -30.53 -3.90
CA VAL A 270 -18.95 -29.53 -4.67
C VAL A 270 -18.06 -28.61 -5.52
N GLU A 271 -16.74 -28.85 -5.52
CA GLU A 271 -15.72 -27.97 -6.09
C GLU A 271 -15.94 -26.51 -5.65
N GLY A 272 -16.15 -26.30 -4.34
CA GLY A 272 -16.57 -25.00 -3.82
C GLY A 272 -15.59 -23.89 -4.20
N TYR A 273 -16.12 -22.73 -4.59
CA TYR A 273 -15.35 -21.66 -5.20
C TYR A 273 -15.99 -20.30 -4.97
N LYS A 274 -15.18 -19.25 -5.14
CA LYS A 274 -15.61 -17.86 -5.22
C LYS A 274 -15.18 -17.26 -6.55
N LYS A 275 -16.11 -16.65 -7.26
CA LYS A 275 -15.82 -15.78 -8.41
C LYS A 275 -16.31 -14.39 -8.11
N TYR A 276 -15.54 -13.36 -8.45
CA TYR A 276 -16.06 -12.00 -8.35
C TYR A 276 -15.36 -11.05 -9.32
N GLN A 277 -16.11 -10.03 -9.69
CA GLN A 277 -15.64 -8.90 -10.44
C GLN A 277 -15.63 -7.67 -9.55
N ARG A 278 -14.68 -6.77 -9.79
CA ARG A 278 -14.56 -5.53 -9.03
C ARG A 278 -14.15 -4.37 -9.93
N ALA A 279 -14.76 -3.23 -9.70
CA ALA A 279 -14.35 -1.95 -10.25
C ALA A 279 -14.18 -0.93 -9.13
N ILE A 280 -13.07 -0.19 -9.16
CA ILE A 280 -12.85 1.00 -8.33
C ILE A 280 -12.43 2.11 -9.27
N ALA A 281 -13.12 3.25 -9.21
CA ALA A 281 -12.77 4.42 -9.99
C ALA A 281 -12.77 5.65 -9.08
N GLY A 282 -11.86 6.58 -9.32
CA GLY A 282 -11.90 7.86 -8.65
C GLY A 282 -11.14 8.93 -9.40
N VAL A 283 -11.56 10.16 -9.15
CA VAL A 283 -10.98 11.37 -9.72
C VAL A 283 -10.70 12.33 -8.57
N THR A 284 -9.49 12.89 -8.54
CA THR A 284 -9.08 13.88 -7.54
C THR A 284 -8.76 15.21 -8.20
N LEU A 285 -9.41 16.28 -7.77
CA LEU A 285 -9.02 17.64 -8.06
C LEU A 285 -8.11 18.13 -6.93
N ALA A 286 -6.84 18.38 -7.22
CA ALA A 286 -5.92 19.02 -6.30
C ALA A 286 -5.66 20.46 -6.76
N ASN A 287 -5.83 21.44 -5.88
CA ASN A 287 -5.65 22.85 -6.24
C ASN A 287 -5.02 23.64 -5.11
N ARG A 288 -4.20 24.62 -5.49
CA ARG A 288 -3.58 25.57 -4.57
C ARG A 288 -4.50 26.78 -4.46
N LEU A 289 -5.26 26.86 -3.36
CA LEU A 289 -6.21 27.95 -3.12
C LEU A 289 -5.50 29.27 -2.81
N SER A 290 -4.35 29.20 -2.14
CA SER A 290 -3.46 30.33 -1.88
C SER A 290 -2.04 29.82 -1.63
N GLU A 291 -1.09 30.70 -1.28
CA GLU A 291 0.27 30.25 -1.00
C GLU A 291 0.36 29.22 0.13
N GLN A 292 -0.55 29.31 1.11
CA GLN A 292 -0.56 28.49 2.31
C GLN A 292 -1.61 27.36 2.26
N TRP A 293 -2.68 27.52 1.46
CA TRP A 293 -3.81 26.61 1.44
C TRP A 293 -3.82 25.73 0.20
N ASN A 294 -3.88 24.41 0.41
CA ASN A 294 -4.05 23.42 -0.66
C ASN A 294 -5.27 22.55 -0.37
N ASN A 295 -6.00 22.21 -1.43
CA ASN A 295 -7.20 21.39 -1.37
C ASN A 295 -7.02 20.14 -2.24
N ARG A 296 -7.47 18.98 -1.75
CA ARG A 296 -7.63 17.73 -2.52
C ARG A 296 -9.05 17.24 -2.35
N LEU A 297 -9.83 17.27 -3.42
CA LEU A 297 -11.19 16.73 -3.47
C LEU A 297 -11.21 15.48 -4.35
N THR A 298 -11.48 14.32 -3.75
CA THR A 298 -11.60 13.03 -4.40
C THR A 298 -13.06 12.61 -4.47
N LEU A 299 -13.55 12.35 -5.69
CA LEU A 299 -14.82 11.66 -5.94
C LEU A 299 -14.50 10.22 -6.32
N PHE A 300 -15.21 9.25 -5.77
CA PHE A 300 -14.94 7.85 -6.05
C PHE A 300 -16.21 7.00 -6.12
N GLY A 301 -16.11 5.89 -6.86
CA GLY A 301 -17.14 4.89 -7.02
C GLY A 301 -16.53 3.49 -6.96
N ARG A 302 -17.31 2.54 -6.48
CA ARG A 302 -16.92 1.13 -6.31
C ARG A 302 -18.08 0.23 -6.65
N TRP A 303 -17.75 -0.90 -7.24
CA TRP A 303 -18.70 -1.93 -7.56
C TRP A 303 -18.02 -3.29 -7.42
N ALA A 304 -18.75 -4.25 -6.86
CA ALA A 304 -18.35 -5.64 -6.82
C ALA A 304 -19.57 -6.53 -6.99
N ASP A 305 -19.37 -7.63 -7.70
CA ASP A 305 -20.38 -8.66 -7.92
C ASP A 305 -19.70 -10.02 -7.77
N SER A 306 -20.25 -10.86 -6.90
CA SER A 306 -19.58 -12.02 -6.33
C SER A 306 -20.57 -13.18 -6.24
N TYR A 307 -20.05 -14.35 -6.53
CA TYR A 307 -20.77 -15.60 -6.39
C TYR A 307 -19.87 -16.63 -5.71
N GLU A 308 -20.40 -17.27 -4.68
CA GLU A 308 -19.69 -18.28 -3.89
C GLU A 308 -20.51 -19.56 -3.80
N ARG A 309 -19.97 -20.65 -4.34
CA ARG A 309 -20.55 -21.98 -4.21
C ARG A 309 -20.01 -22.66 -2.95
N ARG A 310 -20.87 -22.99 -2.00
CA ARG A 310 -20.50 -23.56 -0.70
C ARG A 310 -21.22 -24.90 -0.49
N PRO A 311 -20.71 -25.79 0.38
CA PRO A 311 -21.33 -27.11 0.59
C PRO A 311 -22.74 -27.08 1.21
N PHE A 312 -23.15 -25.93 1.74
CA PHE A 312 -24.39 -25.76 2.51
C PHE A 312 -25.36 -24.75 1.91
N ASN A 313 -24.93 -23.96 0.91
CA ASN A 313 -25.74 -23.04 0.10
C ASN A 313 -24.86 -22.36 -0.96
N ASN A 314 -25.48 -21.60 -1.87
CA ASN A 314 -24.80 -20.65 -2.73
C ASN A 314 -24.95 -19.23 -2.14
N LEU A 315 -23.92 -18.39 -2.28
CA LEU A 315 -23.99 -16.96 -2.06
C LEU A 315 -23.96 -16.27 -3.42
N ASP A 316 -24.89 -15.35 -3.64
CA ASP A 316 -24.76 -14.35 -4.67
C ASP A 316 -24.83 -13.00 -3.96
N ASP A 317 -23.71 -12.29 -3.92
CA ASP A 317 -23.54 -11.05 -3.19
C ASP A 317 -22.84 -9.99 -4.02
N GLY A 318 -23.16 -8.73 -3.74
CA GLY A 318 -22.57 -7.62 -4.46
C GLY A 318 -22.71 -6.32 -3.70
N ASN A 319 -21.84 -5.38 -4.01
CA ASN A 319 -21.91 -4.03 -3.51
C ASN A 319 -21.77 -3.02 -4.64
N SER A 320 -22.41 -1.88 -4.47
CA SER A 320 -22.23 -0.72 -5.33
C SER A 320 -22.31 0.51 -4.44
N GLY A 321 -21.36 1.41 -4.58
CA GLY A 321 -21.29 2.57 -3.73
C GLY A 321 -20.26 3.57 -4.21
N GLY A 322 -20.10 4.62 -3.44
CA GLY A 322 -19.22 5.72 -3.78
C GLY A 322 -19.28 6.79 -2.73
N GLY A 323 -18.53 7.86 -2.97
CA GLY A 323 -18.42 8.90 -1.98
C GLY A 323 -17.52 10.04 -2.40
N ILE A 324 -17.31 10.90 -1.42
CA ILE A 324 -16.50 12.09 -1.53
C ILE A 324 -15.53 12.10 -0.37
N ARG A 325 -14.28 12.41 -0.66
CA ARG A 325 -13.26 12.66 0.35
C ARG A 325 -12.59 13.99 0.04
N ASN A 326 -12.62 14.93 0.98
CA ASN A 326 -11.95 16.21 0.84
C ASN A 326 -10.92 16.40 1.94
N LYS A 327 -9.78 16.99 1.56
CA LYS A 327 -8.68 17.34 2.44
C LYS A 327 -8.28 18.78 2.15
N LEU A 328 -8.40 19.62 3.16
CA LEU A 328 -7.91 20.98 3.15
C LEU A 328 -6.66 21.03 4.05
N SER A 329 -5.54 21.42 3.47
CA SER A 329 -4.26 21.53 4.17
C SER A 329 -3.79 22.98 4.18
N PHE A 330 -3.24 23.38 5.31
CA PHE A 330 -2.64 24.68 5.56
C PHE A 330 -1.17 24.47 5.91
N HIS A 331 -0.29 25.21 5.24
CA HIS A 331 1.15 25.20 5.49
C HIS A 331 1.64 26.61 5.79
N ALA A 332 2.34 26.75 6.93
CA ALA A 332 3.06 27.94 7.34
C ALA A 332 4.39 27.56 7.98
N SER A 333 5.27 28.54 8.21
CA SER A 333 6.65 28.31 8.67
C SER A 333 6.77 27.39 9.90
N GLN A 334 5.86 27.50 10.87
CA GLN A 334 5.88 26.68 12.10
C GLN A 334 4.65 25.79 12.28
N TRP A 335 3.71 25.83 11.34
CA TRP A 335 2.41 25.18 11.47
C TRP A 335 2.06 24.41 10.21
N ASP A 336 1.64 23.17 10.38
CA ASP A 336 0.84 22.48 9.38
C ASP A 336 -0.50 22.15 9.99
N ALA A 337 -1.59 22.33 9.24
CA ALA A 337 -2.89 21.87 9.66
C ALA A 337 -3.59 21.14 8.51
N LEU A 338 -4.41 20.18 8.88
CA LEU A 338 -5.24 19.40 7.99
C LEU A 338 -6.64 19.35 8.57
N LEU A 339 -7.63 19.64 7.74
CA LEU A 339 -9.03 19.34 7.98
C LEU A 339 -9.53 18.49 6.83
N GLY A 340 -10.28 17.44 7.12
CA GLY A 340 -10.82 16.58 6.09
C GLY A 340 -12.15 15.97 6.45
N ILE A 341 -12.89 15.63 5.41
CA ILE A 341 -14.22 15.05 5.47
C ILE A 341 -14.27 13.88 4.49
N GLU A 342 -14.87 12.77 4.91
CA GLU A 342 -15.11 11.60 4.09
C GLU A 342 -16.55 11.18 4.29
N TRP A 343 -17.31 11.15 3.18
CA TRP A 343 -18.65 10.58 3.14
C TRP A 343 -18.65 9.44 2.13
N MET A 344 -19.27 8.33 2.51
CA MET A 344 -19.36 7.13 1.69
C MET A 344 -20.73 6.48 1.88
N ASN A 345 -21.35 6.09 0.77
CA ASN A 345 -22.58 5.31 0.75
C ASN A 345 -22.35 4.03 -0.04
N ASP A 346 -22.67 2.88 0.56
CA ASP A 346 -22.69 1.60 -0.14
C ASP A 346 -24.06 0.95 -0.03
N THR A 347 -24.52 0.37 -1.13
CA THR A 347 -25.66 -0.52 -1.17
C THR A 347 -25.17 -1.95 -1.41
N TYR A 348 -25.45 -2.81 -0.44
CA TYR A 348 -25.17 -4.24 -0.47
C TYR A 348 -26.42 -5.01 -0.86
N ARG A 349 -26.22 -6.06 -1.65
CA ARG A 349 -27.24 -6.98 -2.11
C ARG A 349 -26.70 -8.37 -1.83
N TRP A 350 -27.48 -9.24 -1.20
CA TRP A 350 -27.11 -10.65 -1.12
C TRP A 350 -28.34 -11.55 -1.14
N GLN A 351 -28.19 -12.69 -1.77
CA GLN A 351 -29.16 -13.76 -1.76
C GLN A 351 -28.45 -15.09 -1.51
N MET A 352 -29.16 -16.00 -0.85
CA MET A 352 -28.71 -17.38 -0.66
C MET A 352 -29.76 -18.33 -1.18
N ASP A 353 -29.31 -19.35 -1.89
CA ASP A 353 -30.12 -20.46 -2.36
C ASP A 353 -29.47 -21.79 -1.99
N LEU A 354 -30.29 -22.83 -1.85
CA LEU A 354 -29.86 -24.22 -1.71
C LEU A 354 -30.71 -25.05 -2.65
N ASP A 355 -30.08 -25.84 -3.52
CA ASP A 355 -30.76 -26.68 -4.51
C ASP A 355 -31.80 -25.91 -5.36
N HIS A 356 -31.43 -24.69 -5.78
CA HIS A 356 -32.29 -23.75 -6.53
C HIS A 356 -33.51 -23.22 -5.76
N ALA A 357 -33.67 -23.55 -4.47
CA ALA A 357 -34.65 -22.95 -3.60
C ALA A 357 -34.06 -21.72 -2.89
N LEU A 358 -34.70 -20.56 -3.07
CA LEU A 358 -34.30 -19.31 -2.41
C LEU A 358 -34.50 -19.43 -0.89
N ILE A 359 -33.41 -19.27 -0.13
CA ILE A 359 -33.44 -19.22 1.34
C ILE A 359 -33.74 -17.79 1.79
N ASN A 360 -32.99 -16.81 1.26
CA ASN A 360 -33.22 -15.41 1.57
C ASN A 360 -32.71 -14.48 0.46
N LYS A 361 -33.22 -13.25 0.49
CA LYS A 361 -32.80 -12.15 -0.36
C LYS A 361 -32.88 -10.86 0.42
N ASN A 362 -31.77 -10.14 0.52
CA ASN A 362 -31.65 -8.96 1.36
C ASN A 362 -30.97 -7.83 0.60
N ARG A 363 -31.22 -6.63 1.08
CA ARG A 363 -30.58 -5.41 0.64
C ARG A 363 -30.32 -4.53 1.85
N GLU A 364 -29.12 -3.99 1.94
CA GLU A 364 -28.73 -3.08 3.01
C GLU A 364 -28.03 -1.86 2.42
N THR A 365 -28.33 -0.68 2.94
CA THR A 365 -27.60 0.55 2.59
C THR A 365 -26.91 1.07 3.83
N ARG A 366 -25.61 1.35 3.72
CA ARG A 366 -24.79 1.89 4.81
C ARG A 366 -24.23 3.24 4.43
N ASN A 367 -24.24 4.17 5.39
CA ASN A 367 -23.74 5.52 5.23
C ASN A 367 -22.64 5.77 6.25
N HIS A 368 -21.43 6.04 5.78
CA HIS A 368 -20.30 6.36 6.64
C HIS A 368 -19.93 7.83 6.48
N PHE A 369 -19.77 8.52 7.59
CA PHE A 369 -19.29 9.89 7.65
C PHE A 369 -18.11 9.97 8.61
N ASN A 370 -17.02 10.61 8.19
CA ASN A 370 -15.83 10.82 8.99
C ASN A 370 -15.36 12.27 8.81
N LEU A 371 -15.33 13.02 9.91
CA LEU A 371 -14.70 14.34 9.99
C LEU A 371 -13.41 14.19 10.77
N PHE A 372 -12.28 14.53 10.17
CA PHE A 372 -10.96 14.36 10.77
C PHE A 372 -10.13 15.63 10.64
N GLY A 373 -9.20 15.81 11.57
CA GLY A 373 -8.29 16.94 11.52
C GLY A 373 -7.05 16.71 12.35
N MET A 374 -5.99 17.43 11.99
CA MET A 374 -4.71 17.37 12.67
C MET A 374 -3.97 18.70 12.55
N ALA A 375 -3.21 19.06 13.58
CA ALA A 375 -2.29 20.17 13.56
C ALA A 375 -0.90 19.71 14.01
N TYR A 376 0.12 20.19 13.31
CA TYR A 376 1.52 20.14 13.71
C TYR A 376 1.98 21.53 14.11
N TRP A 377 2.71 21.60 15.22
CA TRP A 377 3.36 22.79 15.69
C TRP A 377 4.86 22.51 15.88
N ARG A 378 5.69 23.33 15.23
CA ARG A 378 7.15 23.25 15.30
C ARG A 378 7.71 24.53 15.92
N PRO A 379 7.63 24.69 17.25
CA PRO A 379 8.13 25.89 17.93
C PRO A 379 9.63 26.10 17.79
N SER A 380 10.38 25.03 17.47
CA SER A 380 11.80 25.08 17.15
C SER A 380 12.18 23.90 16.25
N PRO A 381 13.37 23.89 15.61
CA PRO A 381 13.82 22.78 14.78
C PRO A 381 13.93 21.42 15.50
N ARG A 382 13.98 21.41 16.84
CA ARG A 382 14.11 20.19 17.65
C ARG A 382 12.78 19.62 18.14
N TRP A 383 11.70 20.39 18.04
CA TRP A 383 10.40 20.01 18.59
C TRP A 383 9.36 19.95 17.47
N ASN A 384 8.66 18.82 17.39
CA ASN A 384 7.50 18.64 16.52
C ASN A 384 6.36 18.05 17.36
N LEU A 385 5.33 18.86 17.62
CA LEU A 385 4.16 18.46 18.38
C LEU A 385 3.00 18.26 17.42
N SER A 386 2.31 17.14 17.52
CA SER A 386 1.14 16.83 16.69
C SER A 386 -0.08 16.51 17.55
N LEU A 387 -1.22 17.08 17.21
CA LEU A 387 -2.51 16.73 17.79
C LEU A 387 -3.49 16.48 16.65
N GLY A 388 -4.19 15.34 16.69
CA GLY A 388 -5.19 15.00 15.68
C GLY A 388 -6.29 14.12 16.24
N GLY A 389 -7.41 14.10 15.54
CA GLY A 389 -8.59 13.36 15.94
C GLY A 389 -9.59 13.22 14.81
N ALA A 390 -10.59 12.37 15.03
CA ALA A 390 -11.66 12.14 14.08
C ALA A 390 -12.98 11.83 14.78
N VAL A 391 -14.08 12.26 14.17
CA VAL A 391 -15.45 11.98 14.58
C VAL A 391 -16.10 11.14 13.47
N ASN A 392 -16.50 9.93 13.82
CA ASN A 392 -17.06 8.96 12.88
C ASN A 392 -18.55 8.74 13.19
N ARG A 393 -19.38 8.69 12.15
CA ARG A 393 -20.79 8.27 12.22
C ARG A 393 -20.99 7.18 11.17
N VAL A 394 -21.49 6.03 11.60
CA VAL A 394 -21.78 4.85 10.77
C VAL A 394 -23.28 4.63 10.73
#